data_AF-A0A1F9N6R9-F1
#
_entry.id   AF-A0A1F9N6R9-F1
#
_cell.length_a   1.000
_cell.length_b   1.000
_cell.length_c   1.000
_cell.angle_alpha   90.00
_cell.angle_beta   90.00
_cell.angle_gamma   90.00
#
_symmetry.space_group_name_H-M   'P 1'
#
loop_
_entity.id
_entity.type
_entity.pdbx_description
1 polymer ?
#
loop_
_entity_poly.entity_id
_entity_poly.type
_entity_poly.pdbx_seq_one_letter_code
_entity_poly.pdbx_strand_id
1 'polypeptide(L)'
;MDELVVIEIFGEEYKFRPDDQVENPEQIAQHLKKYLREAEALFKNKPSEKNKIVILLLAAMNLSRDFHELKIKYSELENETEKRVSSVLEKINKGFEKDTDSKLL
;
A
#
# COMPACT_ATOMS: atom_id res chain seq x y z
N MET A 1 6.71 -19.45 -17.77
CA MET A 1 5.90 -18.77 -18.79
C MET A 1 5.85 -17.33 -18.38
N ASP A 2 6.14 -16.39 -19.26
CA ASP A 2 5.96 -14.97 -18.93
C ASP A 2 4.47 -14.72 -18.76
N GLU A 3 4.00 -14.60 -17.51
CA GLU A 3 2.61 -14.30 -17.21
C GLU A 3 2.33 -12.86 -17.63
N LEU A 4 1.53 -12.68 -18.68
CA LEU A 4 1.08 -11.37 -19.13
C LEU A 4 -0.26 -11.06 -18.49
N VAL A 5 -0.34 -9.89 -17.86
CA VAL A 5 -1.61 -9.38 -17.33
C VAL A 5 -2.32 -8.56 -18.40
N VAL A 6 -3.59 -8.89 -18.65
CA VAL A 6 -4.44 -8.18 -19.60
C VAL A 6 -5.36 -7.22 -18.87
N ILE A 7 -5.33 -5.95 -19.27
CA ILE A 7 -6.15 -4.88 -18.71
C ILE A 7 -6.90 -4.19 -19.84
N GLU A 8 -8.22 -4.14 -19.75
CA GLU A 8 -9.05 -3.31 -20.61
C GLU A 8 -9.13 -1.89 -20.02
N ILE A 9 -8.79 -0.88 -20.82
CA ILE A 9 -8.82 0.53 -20.43
C ILE A 9 -9.49 1.32 -21.55
N PHE A 10 -10.62 1.96 -21.25
CA PHE A 10 -11.44 2.71 -22.22
C PHE A 10 -11.86 1.90 -23.47
N GLY A 11 -12.13 0.60 -23.29
CA GLY A 11 -12.52 -0.33 -24.36
C GLY A 11 -11.35 -0.90 -25.17
N GLU A 12 -10.11 -0.56 -24.82
CA GLU A 12 -8.91 -1.06 -25.48
C GLU A 12 -8.18 -2.05 -24.56
N GLU A 13 -7.76 -3.19 -25.10
CA GLU A 13 -6.98 -4.18 -24.34
C GLU A 13 -5.48 -3.87 -24.37
N TYR A 14 -4.87 -3.88 -23.20
CA TYR A 14 -3.43 -3.72 -23.01
C TYR A 14 -2.85 -4.92 -22.29
N LYS A 15 -1.68 -5.38 -22.75
CA LYS A 15 -0.95 -6.51 -22.17
C LYS A 15 0.30 -5.98 -21.48
N PHE A 16 0.46 -6.33 -20.22
CA PHE A 16 1.58 -5.91 -19.39
C PHE A 16 2.37 -7.13 -18.94
N ARG A 17 3.69 -7.05 -19.05
CA ARG A 17 4.58 -7.97 -18.33
C ARG A 17 4.85 -7.35 -16.96
N PRO A 18 4.40 -7.98 -15.86
CA PRO A 18 4.72 -7.52 -14.52
C PRO A 18 6.21 -7.68 -14.23
N ASP A 19 6.71 -6.90 -13.27
CA ASP A 19 8.05 -7.09 -12.72
C ASP A 19 8.12 -8.44 -11.98
N ASP A 20 9.28 -9.10 -12.02
CA ASP A 20 9.53 -10.39 -11.39
C ASP A 20 9.29 -10.38 -9.86
N GLN A 21 9.27 -9.19 -9.24
CA GLN A 21 8.98 -9.03 -7.80
C GLN A 21 7.49 -8.93 -7.45
N VAL A 22 6.58 -8.91 -8.43
CA VAL A 22 5.14 -8.79 -8.15
C VAL A 22 4.52 -10.16 -7.86
N GLU A 23 4.16 -10.42 -6.60
CA GLU A 23 3.58 -11.70 -6.17
C GLU A 23 2.20 -12.00 -6.79
N ASN A 24 1.36 -10.98 -7.01
CA ASN A 24 0.01 -11.14 -7.55
C ASN A 24 -0.34 -10.00 -8.53
N PRO A 25 0.13 -10.09 -9.77
CA PRO A 25 0.01 -9.00 -10.73
C PRO A 25 -1.45 -8.79 -11.21
N GLU A 26 -2.29 -9.83 -11.20
CA GLU A 26 -3.73 -9.72 -11.45
C GLU A 26 -4.42 -8.86 -10.40
N GLN A 27 -4.09 -9.03 -9.12
CA GLN A 27 -4.67 -8.24 -8.04
C GLN A 27 -4.29 -6.76 -8.17
N ILE A 28 -3.03 -6.47 -8.55
CA ILE A 28 -2.59 -5.09 -8.84
C ILE A 28 -3.39 -4.50 -10.01
N ALA A 29 -3.62 -5.26 -11.08
CA ALA A 29 -4.46 -4.83 -12.18
C ALA A 29 -5.92 -4.56 -11.75
N GLN A 30 -6.48 -5.37 -10.85
CA GLN A 30 -7.82 -5.13 -10.28
C GLN A 30 -7.86 -3.84 -9.46
N HIS A 31 -6.82 -3.54 -8.69
CA HIS A 31 -6.70 -2.26 -7.99
C HIS A 31 -6.66 -1.08 -8.96
N LEU A 32 -5.84 -1.15 -10.01
CA LEU A 32 -5.81 -0.11 -11.05
C LEU A 32 -7.19 0.10 -11.68
N LYS A 33 -7.90 -0.98 -12.04
CA LYS A 33 -9.26 -0.92 -12.59
C LYS A 33 -10.26 -0.26 -11.64
N LYS A 34 -10.08 -0.38 -10.33
CA LYS A 34 -10.90 0.34 -9.34
C LYS A 34 -10.66 1.85 -9.43
N TYR A 35 -9.41 2.31 -9.36
CA TYR A 35 -9.11 3.74 -9.45
C TYR A 35 -9.50 4.35 -10.79
N LEU A 36 -9.39 3.60 -11.90
CA LEU A 36 -9.85 4.05 -13.21
C LEU A 36 -11.36 4.30 -13.23
N ARG A 37 -12.16 3.37 -12.68
CA ARG A 37 -13.62 3.54 -12.57
C ARG A 37 -14.00 4.73 -11.70
N GLU A 38 -13.33 4.90 -10.57
CA GLU A 38 -13.57 6.04 -9.66
C GLU A 38 -13.20 7.37 -10.32
N ALA A 39 -12.06 7.42 -11.03
CA ALA A 39 -11.64 8.60 -11.76
C ALA A 39 -12.59 8.91 -12.94
N GLU A 40 -13.00 7.91 -13.70
CA GLU A 40 -13.94 8.06 -14.83
C GLU A 40 -15.31 8.57 -14.37
N ALA A 41 -15.81 8.11 -13.20
CA ALA A 41 -17.08 8.56 -12.64
C ALA A 41 -17.15 10.08 -12.36
N LEU A 42 -16.00 10.75 -12.25
CA LEU A 42 -15.93 12.21 -12.06
C LEU A 42 -16.14 12.99 -13.37
N PHE A 43 -16.12 12.30 -14.53
CA PHE A 43 -16.34 12.90 -15.84
C PHE A 43 -17.75 12.54 -16.33
N LYS A 44 -18.63 13.53 -16.45
CA LYS A 44 -20.06 13.35 -16.77
C LYS A 44 -20.35 12.88 -18.20
N ASN A 45 -19.39 12.98 -19.12
CA ASN A 45 -19.54 12.68 -20.55
C ASN A 45 -18.56 11.58 -20.96
N LYS A 46 -18.89 10.87 -22.05
CA LYS A 46 -17.97 9.89 -22.67
C LYS A 46 -16.56 10.49 -22.81
N PRO A 47 -15.50 9.76 -22.41
CA PRO A 47 -14.15 10.30 -22.44
C PRO A 47 -13.74 10.70 -23.85
N SER A 48 -13.51 12.00 -24.08
CA SER A 48 -12.67 12.45 -25.20
C SER A 48 -11.23 11.98 -24.98
N GLU A 49 -10.38 11.94 -26.02
CA GLU A 49 -8.97 11.54 -25.84
C GLU A 49 -8.23 12.39 -24.79
N LYS A 50 -8.52 13.71 -24.73
CA LYS A 50 -8.00 14.58 -23.66
C LYS A 50 -8.49 14.16 -22.28
N ASN A 51 -9.75 13.75 -22.15
CA ASN A 51 -10.29 13.29 -20.87
C ASN A 51 -9.70 11.92 -20.47
N LYS A 52 -9.37 11.04 -21.42
CA LYS A 52 -8.73 9.75 -21.13
C LYS A 52 -7.39 9.92 -20.40
N ILE A 53 -6.53 10.83 -20.87
CA ILE A 53 -5.23 11.11 -20.21
C ILE A 53 -5.45 11.67 -18.80
N VAL A 54 -6.40 12.60 -18.63
CA VAL A 54 -6.69 13.17 -17.31
C VAL A 54 -7.24 12.10 -16.35
N ILE A 55 -8.11 11.20 -16.82
CA ILE A 55 -8.63 10.08 -16.02
C ILE A 55 -7.49 9.14 -15.60
N LEU A 56 -6.58 8.78 -16.51
CA LEU A 56 -5.41 7.95 -16.20
C LEU A 56 -4.52 8.61 -15.14
N LEU A 57 -4.22 9.90 -15.30
CA LEU A 57 -3.41 10.66 -14.34
C LEU A 57 -4.08 10.74 -12.97
N LEU A 58 -5.39 10.98 -12.93
CA LEU A 58 -6.14 11.04 -11.68
C LEU A 58 -6.17 9.68 -10.97
N ALA A 59 -6.39 8.59 -11.71
CA ALA A 59 -6.32 7.24 -11.18
C ALA A 59 -4.92 6.94 -10.61
N ALA A 60 -3.85 7.30 -11.34
CA ALA A 60 -2.48 7.14 -10.88
C ALA A 60 -2.16 7.97 -9.63
N MET A 61 -2.63 9.22 -9.57
CA MET A 61 -2.48 10.09 -8.39
C MET A 61 -3.19 9.50 -7.17
N ASN A 62 -4.41 9.00 -7.33
CA ASN A 62 -5.17 8.40 -6.23
C ASN A 62 -4.52 7.10 -5.74
N LEU A 63 -4.08 6.23 -6.64
CA LEU A 63 -3.31 5.03 -6.28
C LEU A 63 -2.02 5.38 -5.54
N SER A 64 -1.29 6.39 -6.03
CA SER A 64 -0.03 6.85 -5.43
C SER A 64 -0.23 7.47 -4.05
N ARG A 65 -1.32 8.22 -3.85
CA ARG A 65 -1.72 8.76 -2.54
C ARG A 65 -1.95 7.62 -1.55
N ASP A 66 -2.78 6.64 -1.90
CA ASP A 66 -3.14 5.56 -0.97
C ASP A 66 -1.90 4.72 -0.59
N PHE A 67 -0.99 4.49 -1.56
CA PHE A 67 0.30 3.85 -1.28
C PHE A 67 1.20 4.69 -0.36
N HIS A 68 1.27 6.01 -0.58
CA HIS A 68 2.05 6.91 0.26
C HIS A 68 1.49 6.96 1.70
N GLU A 69 0.18 7.07 1.85
CA GLU A 69 -0.50 7.06 3.15
C GLU A 69 -0.31 5.72 3.88
N LEU A 70 -0.34 4.60 3.15
CA LEU A 70 -0.06 3.29 3.73
C LEU A 70 1.38 3.19 4.28
N LYS A 71 2.37 3.73 3.55
CA LYS A 71 3.76 3.78 4.01
C LYS A 71 3.91 4.60 5.30
N ILE A 72 3.23 5.74 5.39
CA ILE A 72 3.23 6.56 6.61
C ILE A 72 2.66 5.75 7.78
N LYS A 73 1.46 5.18 7.63
CA LYS A 73 0.81 4.38 8.68
C LYS A 73 1.65 3.18 9.12
N TYR A 74 2.32 2.52 8.18
CA TYR A 74 3.22 1.41 8.49
C TYR A 74 4.41 1.89 9.34
N SER A 75 5.05 2.99 8.94
CA SER A 75 6.17 3.56 9.70
C SER A 75 5.74 4.02 11.10
N GLU A 76 4.56 4.61 11.23
CA GLU A 76 4.00 4.99 12.53
C GLU A 76 3.77 3.76 13.43
N LEU A 77 3.20 2.70 12.88
CA LEU A 77 2.94 1.45 13.60
C LEU A 77 4.24 0.76 14.05
N GLU A 78 5.26 0.74 13.19
CA GLU A 78 6.57 0.20 13.51
C GLU A 78 7.19 0.95 14.69
N ASN A 79 7.21 2.29 14.62
CA ASN A 79 7.73 3.13 15.71
C ASN A 79 6.94 2.95 17.01
N GLU A 80 5.61 2.84 16.95
CA GLU A 80 4.80 2.62 18.14
C GLU A 80 5.08 1.24 18.76
N THR A 81 5.20 0.21 17.91
CA THR A 81 5.51 -1.15 18.34
C THR A 81 6.89 -1.21 19.00
N GLU A 82 7.90 -0.60 18.40
CA GLU A 82 9.26 -0.53 18.94
C GLU A 82 9.28 0.15 20.32
N LYS A 83 8.57 1.28 20.47
CA LYS A 83 8.44 1.99 21.75
C LYS A 83 7.78 1.12 22.82
N ARG A 84 6.69 0.43 22.47
CA ARG A 84 5.97 -0.46 23.40
C ARG A 84 6.83 -1.64 23.82
N VAL A 85 7.49 -2.30 22.87
CA VAL A 85 8.39 -3.43 23.14
C VAL A 85 9.56 -2.99 24.03
N SER A 86 10.19 -1.86 23.72
CA SER A 86 11.29 -1.31 24.53
C SER A 86 10.85 -1.00 25.96
N SER A 87 9.66 -0.40 26.13
CA SER A 87 9.12 -0.12 27.46
C SER A 87 8.83 -1.40 28.26
N VAL A 88 8.33 -2.45 27.61
CA VAL A 88 8.10 -3.75 28.25
C VAL A 88 9.43 -4.38 28.67
N LEU A 89 10.43 -4.39 27.79
CA LEU A 89 11.76 -4.92 28.10
C LEU A 89 12.42 -4.17 29.27
N GLU A 90 12.30 -2.84 29.30
CA GLU A 90 12.83 -2.04 30.41
C GLU A 90 12.15 -2.39 31.74
N LYS A 91 10.82 -2.59 31.74
CA LYS A 91 10.07 -3.00 32.94
C LYS A 91 10.47 -4.41 33.41
N ILE A 92 10.67 -5.34 32.47
CA ILE A 92 11.12 -6.71 32.76
C ILE A 92 12.52 -6.67 33.38
N ASN A 93 13.46 -5.94 32.78
CA ASN A 93 14.83 -5.80 33.28
C ASN A 93 14.86 -5.21 34.69
N LYS A 94 14.11 -4.12 34.94
CA LYS A 94 13.95 -3.54 36.28
C LYS A 94 13.34 -4.52 37.30
N GLY A 95 12.46 -5.41 36.84
CA GLY A 95 11.89 -6.47 37.67
C GLY A 95 12.95 -7.48 38.12
N PHE A 96 13.84 -7.90 37.22
CA PHE A 96 14.93 -8.83 37.53
C PHE A 96 15.99 -8.21 38.45
N GLU A 97 16.32 -6.92 38.29
CA GLU A 97 17.25 -6.22 39.18
C GLU A 97 16.73 -6.20 40.63
N LYS A 98 15.45 -5.87 40.83
CA LYS A 98 14.82 -5.85 42.17
C LYS A 98 14.74 -7.21 42.86
N ASP A 99 14.52 -8.28 42.10
CA ASP A 99 14.46 -9.65 42.63
C ASP A 99 15.87 -10.15 43.04
N THR A 100 16.91 -9.66 42.37
CA THR A 100 18.31 -9.97 42.70
C THR A 100 18.75 -9.25 43.96
N ASP A 101 18.39 -7.96 44.11
CA ASP A 101 18.67 -7.19 45.33
C ASP A 101 17.92 -7.73 46.56
N SER A 102 16.69 -8.22 46.39
CA SER A 102 15.90 -8.81 47.50
C SER A 102 16.42 -10.16 47.99
N LYS A 103 17.22 -10.89 47.19
CA LYS A 103 17.83 -12.17 47.59
C LYS A 103 19.19 -12.02 48.27
N LEU A 104 19.78 -10.81 48.25
CA LEU A 104 21.07 -10.50 48.86
C LEU A 104 20.94 -9.84 50.26
N LEU A 105 19.71 -9.61 50.73
CA LEU A 105 19.35 -9.13 52.08
C LEU A 105 18.75 -10.27 52.92
#